data_AF-A0A246L2J1-F1
#
_entry.id   AF-A0A246L2J1-F1
#
_cell.length_a   1.000
_cell.length_b   1.000
_cell.length_c   1.000
_cell.angle_alpha   90.00
_cell.angle_beta   90.00
_cell.angle_gamma   90.00
#
_symmetry.space_group_name_H-M   'P 1'
#
loop_
_entity.id
_entity.type
_entity.pdbx_description
1 polymer ?
#
loop_
_entity_poly.entity_id
_entity_poly.type
_entity_poly.pdbx_seq_one_letter_code
_entity_poly.pdbx_strand_id
1 'polypeptide(L)'
;MAWCRWTANALCLVVVVAAQAQWPATPVPSPVAFQGINDDRFSQLRRQAMQFVESRSRQGFQFVERRRDAEFQVHCRGIPVLWMDRRSHHLLLQVSLDAEQRAPAVVQLGTLLQWQLEPVGYLEQVLADVPEPVLLDRVLQMFGGEVPEGARCGPH
;
A
#
# COMPACT_ATOMS: atom_id res chain seq x y z
N MET A 1 28.70 26.66 43.04
CA MET A 1 27.68 25.58 43.01
C MET A 1 26.57 25.80 41.99
N ALA A 2 26.15 27.03 41.67
CA ALA A 2 25.12 27.27 40.64
C ALA A 2 25.57 26.93 39.21
N TRP A 3 26.83 27.20 38.84
CA TRP A 3 27.33 27.06 37.47
C TRP A 3 27.27 25.62 36.93
N CYS A 4 27.69 24.61 37.71
CA CYS A 4 27.64 23.20 37.29
C CYS A 4 26.21 22.66 37.09
N ARG A 5 25.21 23.28 37.71
CA ARG A 5 23.81 22.84 37.60
C ARG A 5 23.17 23.31 36.28
N TRP A 6 23.61 24.47 35.77
CA TRP A 6 23.19 25.00 34.47
C TRP A 6 23.79 24.21 33.31
N THR A 7 25.06 23.80 33.42
CA THR A 7 25.72 22.98 32.38
C THR A 7 25.08 21.60 32.26
N ALA A 8 24.74 20.97 33.38
CA ALA A 8 24.05 19.68 33.38
C ALA A 8 22.66 19.77 32.71
N ASN A 9 21.88 20.81 33.02
CA ASN A 9 20.56 21.02 32.40
C ASN A 9 20.66 21.31 30.90
N ALA A 10 21.65 22.11 30.48
CA ALA A 10 21.89 22.40 29.07
C ALA A 10 22.26 21.12 28.30
N LEU A 11 23.11 20.27 28.87
CA LEU A 11 23.49 18.99 28.27
C LEU A 11 22.29 18.03 28.16
N CYS A 12 21.47 17.92 29.21
CA CYS A 12 20.26 17.09 29.16
C CYS A 12 19.28 17.57 28.08
N LEU A 13 19.09 18.89 27.95
CA LEU A 13 18.22 19.45 26.91
C LEU A 13 18.76 19.16 25.51
N VAL A 14 20.07 19.29 25.29
CA VAL A 14 20.69 18.96 23.99
C VAL A 14 20.51 17.47 23.66
N VAL A 15 20.67 16.57 24.64
CA VAL A 15 20.45 15.13 24.44
C VAL A 15 18.99 14.82 24.10
N VAL A 16 18.02 15.45 24.78
CA VAL A 16 16.58 15.26 24.51
C VAL A 16 16.21 15.79 23.11
N VAL A 17 16.72 16.94 22.72
CA VAL A 17 16.47 17.53 21.39
C VAL A 17 17.13 16.70 20.29
N ALA A 18 18.36 16.24 20.50
CA ALA A 18 19.04 15.36 19.55
C ALA A 18 18.32 14.00 19.42
N ALA A 19 17.86 13.43 20.54
CA ALA A 19 17.08 12.20 20.53
C ALA A 19 15.76 12.35 19.77
N GLN A 20 15.02 13.45 19.99
CA GLN A 20 13.79 13.77 19.24
C GLN A 20 14.06 13.94 17.74
N ALA A 21 15.13 14.64 17.36
CA ALA A 21 15.48 14.83 15.95
C ALA A 21 15.91 13.53 15.24
N GLN A 22 16.38 12.54 16.00
CA GLN A 22 16.79 11.23 15.48
C GLN A 22 15.62 10.23 15.39
N TRP A 23 14.41 10.58 15.84
CA TRP A 23 13.27 9.68 15.68
C TRP A 23 12.95 9.58 14.19
N PRO A 24 13.05 8.37 13.60
CA PRO A 24 12.59 8.17 12.25
C PRO A 24 11.11 8.52 12.25
N ALA A 25 10.70 9.43 11.36
CA ALA A 25 9.28 9.66 11.10
C ALA A 25 8.63 8.29 10.91
N THR A 26 7.55 8.01 11.66
CA THR A 26 6.79 6.79 11.47
C THR A 26 6.48 6.70 9.98
N PRO A 27 6.88 5.62 9.29
CA PRO A 27 6.62 5.49 7.87
C PRO A 27 5.11 5.63 7.67
N VAL A 28 4.70 6.75 7.07
CA VAL A 28 3.29 6.99 6.79
C VAL A 28 2.86 5.85 5.89
N PRO A 29 1.90 5.00 6.33
CA PRO A 29 1.46 3.89 5.50
C PRO A 29 0.95 4.45 4.17
N SER A 30 1.30 3.78 3.07
CA SER A 30 0.78 4.17 1.76
C SER A 30 -0.74 4.24 1.85
N PRO A 31 -1.36 5.35 1.40
CA PRO A 31 -2.79 5.53 1.52
C PRO A 31 -3.50 4.38 0.82
N VAL A 32 -4.36 3.69 1.58
CA VAL A 32 -5.19 2.60 1.07
C VAL A 32 -6.53 3.12 0.58
N ALA A 33 -7.00 4.22 1.15
CA ALA A 33 -8.23 4.90 0.74
C ALA A 33 -7.93 6.21 -0.01
N PHE A 34 -8.79 6.47 -0.98
CA PHE A 34 -8.74 7.60 -1.90
C PHE A 34 -10.13 8.22 -2.01
N GLN A 35 -10.19 9.46 -2.48
CA GLN A 35 -11.45 10.15 -2.72
C GLN A 35 -12.28 9.36 -3.74
N GLY A 36 -13.60 9.39 -3.56
CA GLY A 36 -14.52 8.76 -4.51
C GLY A 36 -14.34 9.28 -5.94
N ILE A 37 -14.49 8.39 -6.91
CA ILE A 37 -14.39 8.71 -8.34
C ILE A 37 -15.68 8.33 -9.06
N ASN A 38 -15.95 9.02 -10.18
CA ASN A 38 -17.08 8.71 -11.04
C ASN A 38 -16.86 7.40 -11.83
N ASP A 39 -17.94 6.92 -12.46
CA ASP A 39 -17.95 5.64 -13.17
C ASP A 39 -16.98 5.62 -14.37
N ASP A 40 -16.82 6.75 -15.07
CA ASP A 40 -15.91 6.86 -16.23
C ASP A 40 -14.44 6.71 -15.82
N ARG A 41 -14.04 7.40 -14.75
CA ARG A 41 -12.68 7.28 -14.19
C ARG A 41 -12.44 5.87 -13.64
N PHE A 42 -13.42 5.28 -12.96
CA PHE A 42 -13.29 3.90 -12.50
C PHE A 42 -13.11 2.93 -13.68
N SER A 43 -13.92 3.09 -14.73
CA SER A 43 -13.83 2.30 -15.95
C SER A 43 -12.47 2.47 -16.65
N GLN A 44 -11.88 3.67 -16.59
CA GLN A 44 -10.54 3.92 -17.12
C GLN A 44 -9.46 3.15 -16.33
N LEU A 45 -9.48 3.22 -15.00
CA LEU A 45 -8.54 2.47 -14.15
C LEU A 45 -8.70 0.95 -14.35
N ARG A 46 -9.95 0.48 -14.46
CA ARG A 46 -10.28 -0.91 -14.78
C ARG A 46 -9.65 -1.36 -16.09
N ARG A 47 -9.77 -0.55 -17.15
CA ARG A 47 -9.15 -0.83 -18.47
C ARG A 47 -7.62 -0.88 -18.39
N GLN A 48 -6.99 0.02 -17.66
CA GLN A 48 -5.53 -0.01 -17.46
C GLN A 48 -5.08 -1.31 -16.76
N ALA A 49 -5.82 -1.74 -15.72
CA ALA A 49 -5.54 -2.99 -15.04
C ALA A 49 -5.76 -4.22 -15.94
N MET A 50 -6.83 -4.23 -16.75
CA MET A 50 -7.08 -5.29 -17.74
C MET A 50 -5.94 -5.35 -18.77
N GLN A 51 -5.53 -4.21 -19.34
CA GLN A 51 -4.43 -4.13 -20.31
C GLN A 51 -3.11 -4.65 -19.72
N PHE A 52 -2.82 -4.31 -18.46
CA PHE A 52 -1.63 -4.81 -17.76
C PHE A 52 -1.62 -6.34 -17.66
N VAL A 53 -2.77 -6.93 -17.33
CA VAL A 53 -2.94 -8.39 -17.21
C VAL A 53 -2.88 -9.05 -18.57
N GLU A 54 -3.58 -8.52 -19.58
CA GLU A 54 -3.61 -9.07 -20.94
C GLU A 54 -2.21 -9.19 -21.52
N SER A 55 -1.39 -8.13 -21.37
CA SER A 55 0.00 -8.12 -21.86
C SER A 55 0.92 -9.09 -21.09
N ARG A 56 0.48 -9.62 -19.95
CA ARG A 56 1.26 -10.51 -19.06
C ARG A 56 0.51 -11.80 -18.71
N SER A 57 -0.51 -12.17 -19.46
CA SER A 57 -1.34 -13.36 -19.19
C SER A 57 -0.51 -14.65 -19.09
N ARG A 58 0.52 -14.78 -19.94
CA ARG A 58 1.46 -15.91 -19.92
C ARG A 58 2.34 -15.98 -18.66
N GLN A 59 2.48 -14.88 -17.92
CA GLN A 59 3.25 -14.81 -16.68
C GLN A 59 2.41 -15.21 -15.45
N GLY A 60 1.16 -15.65 -15.64
CA GLY A 60 0.29 -16.12 -14.56
C GLY A 60 -0.60 -15.04 -13.95
N PHE A 61 -0.63 -13.84 -14.53
CA PHE A 61 -1.55 -12.78 -14.14
C PHE A 61 -2.97 -13.04 -14.64
N GLN A 62 -3.95 -12.73 -13.79
CA GLN A 62 -5.37 -12.87 -14.10
C GLN A 62 -6.14 -11.66 -13.56
N PHE A 63 -7.16 -11.24 -14.29
CA PHE A 63 -8.06 -10.17 -13.89
C PHE A 63 -9.38 -10.79 -13.45
N VAL A 64 -9.83 -10.44 -12.25
CA VAL A 64 -11.05 -10.98 -11.64
C VAL A 64 -11.96 -9.82 -11.25
N GLU A 65 -13.10 -9.71 -11.91
CA GLU A 65 -14.15 -8.75 -11.53
C GLU A 65 -15.05 -9.40 -10.47
N ARG A 66 -15.09 -8.82 -9.27
CA ARG A 66 -15.91 -9.30 -8.15
C ARG A 66 -17.29 -8.66 -8.15
N ARG A 67 -17.34 -7.36 -8.43
CA ARG A 67 -18.56 -6.59 -8.60
C ARG A 67 -18.41 -5.68 -9.79
N ARG A 68 -19.35 -5.78 -10.73
CA ARG A 68 -19.33 -4.99 -11.96
C ARG A 68 -19.23 -3.50 -11.63
N ASP A 69 -18.26 -2.84 -12.25
CA ASP A 69 -18.03 -1.39 -12.12
C ASP A 69 -17.88 -0.87 -10.67
N ALA A 70 -17.45 -1.76 -9.77
CA ALA A 70 -17.25 -1.43 -8.38
C ALA A 70 -16.07 -2.16 -7.74
N GLU A 71 -15.78 -3.41 -8.09
CA GLU A 71 -14.70 -4.16 -7.46
C GLU A 71 -13.98 -5.08 -8.45
N PHE A 72 -12.66 -4.92 -8.54
CA PHE A 72 -11.81 -5.81 -9.32
C PHE A 72 -10.53 -6.17 -8.58
N GLN A 73 -9.96 -7.30 -8.97
CA GLN A 73 -8.73 -7.85 -8.41
C GLN A 73 -7.79 -8.28 -9.54
N VAL A 74 -6.49 -8.08 -9.33
CA VAL A 74 -5.43 -8.69 -10.13
C VAL A 74 -4.84 -9.81 -9.31
N HIS A 75 -4.84 -11.02 -9.88
CA HIS A 75 -4.33 -12.22 -9.27
C HIS A 75 -3.01 -12.62 -9.91
N CYS A 76 -2.14 -13.21 -9.10
CA CYS A 76 -0.97 -13.95 -9.55
C CYS A 76 -1.19 -15.42 -9.20
N ARG A 77 -1.30 -16.29 -10.21
CA ARG A 77 -1.53 -17.75 -10.03
C ARG A 77 -2.70 -18.06 -9.08
N GLY A 78 -3.76 -17.24 -9.13
CA GLY A 78 -4.97 -17.39 -8.29
C GLY A 78 -4.91 -16.73 -6.91
N ILE A 79 -3.79 -16.09 -6.55
CA ILE A 79 -3.66 -15.31 -5.30
C ILE A 79 -3.84 -13.81 -5.61
N PRO A 80 -4.72 -13.08 -4.91
CA PRO A 80 -4.90 -11.65 -5.12
C PRO A 80 -3.63 -10.88 -4.73
N VAL A 81 -3.09 -10.11 -5.67
CA VAL A 81 -1.88 -9.29 -5.47
C VAL A 81 -2.15 -7.79 -5.56
N LEU A 82 -3.31 -7.41 -6.11
CA LEU A 82 -3.84 -6.04 -6.08
C LEU A 82 -5.36 -6.10 -6.14
N TRP A 83 -6.05 -5.24 -5.40
CA TRP A 83 -7.50 -5.10 -5.48
C TRP A 83 -7.91 -3.65 -5.38
N MET A 84 -8.98 -3.32 -6.10
CA MET A 84 -9.59 -2.02 -6.11
C MET A 84 -11.08 -2.16 -5.85
N ASP A 85 -11.59 -1.36 -4.93
CA ASP A 85 -12.96 -1.43 -4.45
C ASP A 85 -13.54 -0.03 -4.29
N ARG A 86 -14.57 0.27 -5.08
CA ARG A 86 -15.28 1.53 -5.10
C ARG A 86 -16.45 1.46 -4.15
N ARG A 87 -16.37 2.27 -3.09
CA ARG A 87 -17.44 2.53 -2.15
C ARG A 87 -18.15 3.84 -2.50
N SER A 88 -19.20 4.16 -1.75
CA SER A 88 -20.05 5.32 -2.02
C SER A 88 -19.32 6.67 -1.96
N HIS A 89 -18.36 6.81 -1.05
CA HIS A 89 -17.62 8.07 -0.82
C HIS A 89 -16.10 7.94 -1.01
N HIS A 90 -15.59 6.70 -1.05
CA HIS A 90 -14.16 6.42 -1.08
C HIS A 90 -13.86 5.32 -2.08
N LEU A 91 -12.65 5.32 -2.59
CA LEU A 91 -12.08 4.25 -3.39
C LEU A 91 -10.95 3.61 -2.57
N LEU A 92 -10.98 2.30 -2.47
CA LEU A 92 -9.91 1.53 -1.85
C LEU A 92 -9.01 0.95 -2.94
N LEU A 93 -7.70 1.11 -2.78
CA LEU A 93 -6.70 0.48 -3.64
C LEU A 93 -5.60 -0.10 -2.75
N GLN A 94 -5.44 -1.42 -2.84
CA GLN A 94 -4.51 -2.17 -2.02
C GLN A 94 -3.64 -3.06 -2.90
N VAL A 95 -2.39 -3.19 -2.49
CA VAL A 95 -1.40 -4.12 -3.07
C VAL A 95 -1.04 -5.11 -1.98
N SER A 96 -0.99 -6.39 -2.32
CA SER A 96 -0.63 -7.44 -1.36
C SER A 96 0.76 -7.19 -0.79
N LEU A 97 0.95 -7.52 0.47
CA LEU A 97 2.23 -7.40 1.17
C LEU A 97 3.31 -8.28 0.54
N ASP A 98 2.94 -9.45 0.03
CA ASP A 98 3.87 -10.34 -0.66
C ASP A 98 4.08 -9.98 -2.14
N ALA A 99 3.45 -8.92 -2.65
CA ALA A 99 3.50 -8.57 -4.07
C ALA A 99 4.91 -8.23 -4.56
N GLU A 100 5.79 -7.69 -3.72
CA GLU A 100 7.17 -7.40 -4.12
C GLU A 100 7.93 -8.69 -4.50
N GLN A 101 7.70 -9.78 -3.77
CA GLN A 101 8.31 -11.08 -4.04
C GLN A 101 7.51 -11.91 -5.04
N ARG A 102 6.18 -11.92 -4.90
CA ARG A 102 5.27 -12.73 -5.71
C ARG A 102 5.05 -12.15 -7.11
N ALA A 103 4.92 -10.84 -7.22
CA ALA A 103 4.46 -10.18 -8.43
C ALA A 103 5.00 -8.74 -8.53
N PRO A 104 6.32 -8.54 -8.68
CA PRO A 104 6.95 -7.21 -8.60
C PRO A 104 6.38 -6.22 -9.61
N ALA A 105 5.94 -6.69 -10.78
CA ALA A 105 5.29 -5.85 -11.79
C ALA A 105 3.97 -5.22 -11.31
N VAL A 106 3.25 -5.86 -10.37
CA VAL A 106 2.00 -5.34 -9.81
C VAL A 106 2.25 -4.18 -8.85
N VAL A 107 3.40 -4.12 -8.20
CA VAL A 107 3.77 -2.95 -7.37
C VAL A 107 3.83 -1.70 -8.23
N GLN A 108 4.40 -1.80 -9.44
CA GLN A 108 4.43 -0.68 -10.39
C GLN A 108 3.03 -0.30 -10.88
N LEU A 109 2.16 -1.28 -11.18
CA LEU A 109 0.76 -1.02 -11.53
C LEU A 109 0.03 -0.30 -10.39
N GLY A 110 0.17 -0.80 -9.16
CA GLY A 110 -0.43 -0.20 -7.97
C GLY A 110 -0.05 1.27 -7.85
N THR A 111 1.26 1.56 -7.92
CA THR A 111 1.76 2.94 -7.96
C THR A 111 1.09 3.74 -9.08
N LEU A 112 1.16 3.29 -10.35
CA LEU A 112 0.55 4.02 -11.47
C LEU A 112 -0.94 4.34 -11.29
N LEU A 113 -1.70 3.44 -10.67
CA LEU A 113 -3.11 3.69 -10.35
C LEU A 113 -3.25 4.70 -9.21
N GLN A 114 -2.43 4.60 -8.16
CA GLN A 114 -2.43 5.53 -7.02
C GLN A 114 -2.12 6.97 -7.45
N TRP A 115 -1.18 7.19 -8.36
CA TRP A 115 -0.83 8.53 -8.87
C TRP A 115 -1.99 9.24 -9.59
N GLN A 116 -3.01 8.51 -10.03
CA GLN A 116 -4.20 9.07 -10.70
C GLN A 116 -5.32 9.40 -9.70
N LEU A 117 -5.12 9.13 -8.41
CA LEU A 117 -6.11 9.21 -7.35
C LEU A 117 -5.71 10.25 -6.30
N GLU A 118 -6.71 10.90 -5.72
CA GLU A 118 -6.49 11.84 -4.62
C GLU A 118 -6.57 11.06 -3.29
N PRO A 119 -5.49 11.01 -2.48
CA PRO A 119 -5.53 10.31 -1.21
C PRO A 119 -6.46 11.01 -0.22
N VAL A 120 -7.20 10.25 0.59
CA VAL A 120 -7.99 10.85 1.69
C VAL A 120 -7.10 11.11 2.90
N GLY A 121 -7.50 12.05 3.75
CA GLY A 121 -6.74 12.40 4.95
C GLY A 121 -6.62 11.22 5.91
N TYR A 122 -5.60 11.21 6.77
CA TYR A 122 -5.35 10.10 7.72
C TYR A 122 -6.59 9.72 8.55
N LEU A 123 -7.33 10.71 9.06
CA LEU A 123 -8.57 10.48 9.81
C LEU A 123 -9.66 9.82 8.96
N GLU A 124 -9.79 10.21 7.69
CA GLU A 124 -10.77 9.65 6.77
C GLU A 124 -10.40 8.21 6.38
N GLN A 125 -9.11 7.88 6.30
CA GLN A 125 -8.65 6.50 6.08
C GLN A 125 -9.05 5.58 7.24
N VAL A 126 -8.90 6.05 8.49
CA VAL A 126 -9.32 5.31 9.70
C VAL A 126 -10.85 5.12 9.71
N LEU A 127 -11.61 6.12 9.28
CA LEU A 127 -13.07 6.10 9.25
C LEU A 127 -13.66 5.30 8.08
N ALA A 128 -12.89 5.05 7.02
CA ALA A 128 -13.34 4.31 5.84
C ALA A 128 -13.41 2.78 6.06
N ASP A 129 -13.33 2.32 7.32
CA ASP A 129 -13.29 0.90 7.72
C ASP A 129 -12.26 0.12 6.89
N VAL A 130 -11.17 0.82 6.54
CA VAL A 130 -10.00 0.22 5.93
C VAL A 130 -9.47 -0.76 6.96
N PRO A 131 -9.31 -2.06 6.64
CA PRO A 131 -8.56 -2.94 7.52
C PRO A 131 -7.21 -2.27 7.71
N GLU A 132 -6.93 -1.74 8.91
CA GLU A 132 -5.63 -1.18 9.21
C GLU A 132 -4.62 -2.22 8.72
N PRO A 133 -3.59 -1.84 7.94
CA PRO A 133 -2.47 -2.74 7.73
C PRO A 133 -1.88 -2.92 9.13
N VAL A 134 -2.40 -3.93 9.82
CA VAL A 134 -2.23 -4.13 11.24
C VAL A 134 -0.73 -4.20 11.42
N LEU A 135 -0.20 -3.61 12.49
CA LEU A 135 1.20 -3.82 12.86
C LEU A 135 1.59 -5.32 12.77
N LEU A 136 0.62 -6.22 12.98
CA LEU A 136 0.69 -7.67 12.77
C LEU A 136 1.02 -8.09 11.33
N ASP A 137 0.43 -7.47 10.32
CA ASP A 137 0.64 -7.80 8.91
C ASP A 137 2.05 -7.41 8.45
N ARG A 138 2.59 -6.29 8.95
CA ARG A 138 3.99 -5.89 8.72
C ARG A 138 4.98 -6.78 9.48
N VAL A 139 4.61 -7.24 10.67
CA VAL A 139 5.34 -8.28 11.41
C VAL A 139 5.35 -9.58 10.60
N LEU A 140 4.20 -10.01 10.07
CA LEU A 140 4.11 -11.19 9.20
C LEU A 140 4.87 -11.02 7.89
N GLN A 141 4.99 -9.80 7.35
CA GLN A 141 5.82 -9.50 6.18
C GLN A 141 7.32 -9.64 6.49
N MET A 142 7.77 -9.21 7.68
CA MET A 142 9.15 -9.44 8.14
C MET A 142 9.46 -10.92 8.41
N PHE A 143 8.45 -11.70 8.82
CA PHE A 143 8.58 -13.14 9.11
C PHE A 143 8.08 -14.05 7.98
N GLY A 144 7.63 -13.47 6.87
CA GLY A 144 7.11 -14.19 5.72
C GLY A 144 8.25 -14.85 4.99
N GLY A 145 8.29 -16.18 5.01
CA GLY A 145 9.25 -16.95 4.23
C GLY A 145 9.17 -16.63 2.73
N GLU A 146 10.24 -16.93 2.00
CA GLU A 146 10.31 -16.66 0.56
C GLU A 146 9.14 -17.30 -0.20
N VAL A 147 8.52 -16.53 -1.10
CA VAL A 147 7.50 -17.06 -2.01
C VAL A 147 8.18 -18.06 -2.96
N PRO A 148 7.70 -19.32 -3.06
CA PRO A 148 8.28 -20.33 -3.95
C PRO A 148 8.32 -19.84 -5.40
N GLU A 149 9.36 -20.18 -6.17
CA GLU A 149 9.53 -19.66 -7.54
C GLU A 149 8.33 -19.93 -8.45
N GLY A 150 7.76 -21.14 -8.40
CA GLY A 150 6.56 -21.50 -9.19
C GLY A 150 5.27 -20.76 -8.80
N ALA A 151 5.28 -20.05 -7.66
CA ALA A 151 4.17 -19.24 -7.18
C ALA A 151 4.32 -17.74 -7.51
N ARG A 152 5.44 -17.34 -8.14
CA ARG A 152 5.71 -15.98 -8.60
C ARG A 152 5.15 -15.74 -10.00
N CYS A 153 4.85 -14.49 -10.31
CA CYS A 153 4.46 -14.01 -11.62
C CYS A 153 5.47 -12.99 -12.12
N GLY A 154 6.04 -13.25 -13.30
CA GLY A 154 7.07 -12.42 -13.91
C GLY A 154 8.01 -13.25 -14.78
N PRO A 155 9.00 -12.62 -15.43
CA PRO A 155 10.06 -13.35 -16.09
C PRO A 155 10.87 -14.13 -15.03
N HIS A 156 11.05 -15.43 -15.28
CA HIS A 156 12.09 -16.24 -14.66
C HIS A 156 13.44 -15.91 -15.30
#